data_AF-A0A9P8FFT6-F1
#
_entry.id   AF-A0A9P8FFT6-F1
#
_cell.length_a   1.000
_cell.length_b   1.000
_cell.length_c   1.000
_cell.angle_alpha   90.00
_cell.angle_beta   90.00
_cell.angle_gamma   90.00
#
_symmetry.space_group_name_H-M   'P 1'
#
loop_
_entity.id
_entity.type
_entity.pdbx_description
1 polymer ?
#
loop_
_entity_poly.entity_id
_entity_poly.type
_entity_poly.pdbx_seq_one_letter_code
_entity_poly.pdbx_strand_id
1 'polypeptide(L)'
;TSIRNCYARVSIGVNRDTGAPQYRMAQIKGFTSGKPYQMEGLNGKPFVTDQYAVVAHGKAEKEWPFIACSDSSFTESEFERFKAALATDSLRLPSKKALVSKLDDIHALLEYQWTDEDIQRKINRTNALQAKFANYGREKIEKRREEAASRGDEATVAKCDAELAALGSGSGAAKAAQAAANAAKQNGKLAQQERLAALNRANRKANSEDVRKAQLAEKRILQKAREEAAAKARREAEAAKEKLLAVPDDLFGDASDISRTGTPANGTGTSTPINDKLKKTTLGGFKKKPKDEDIIADMDLGIDIDI
;
A
#
# COMPACT_ATOMS: atom_id res chain seq x y z
N THR A 1 -10.80 -12.89 19.47
CA THR A 1 -11.79 -13.64 20.31
C THR A 1 -12.55 -14.68 19.51
N SER A 2 -12.78 -14.47 18.21
CA SER A 2 -13.63 -15.31 17.36
C SER A 2 -13.21 -16.79 17.27
N ILE A 3 -11.91 -17.09 17.36
CA ILE A 3 -11.36 -18.45 17.25
C ILE A 3 -11.41 -19.22 18.60
N ARG A 4 -11.71 -18.54 19.71
CA ARG A 4 -11.86 -19.20 21.03
C ARG A 4 -13.11 -20.07 21.04
N ASN A 5 -13.00 -21.27 21.60
CA ASN A 5 -14.01 -22.32 21.64
C ASN A 5 -14.28 -23.01 20.29
N CYS A 6 -13.49 -22.74 19.26
CA CYS A 6 -13.43 -23.55 18.05
C CYS A 6 -12.69 -24.88 18.31
N TYR A 7 -12.64 -25.74 17.31
CA TYR A 7 -11.96 -27.04 17.39
C TYR A 7 -10.77 -27.06 16.44
N ALA A 8 -9.68 -27.67 16.88
CA ALA A 8 -8.49 -27.90 16.08
C ALA A 8 -8.16 -29.40 16.05
N ARG A 9 -7.58 -29.85 14.95
CA ARG A 9 -7.06 -31.21 14.80
C ARG A 9 -5.58 -31.19 15.13
N VAL A 10 -5.20 -31.70 16.30
CA VAL A 10 -3.81 -31.68 16.77
C VAL A 10 -3.13 -33.03 16.55
N SER A 11 -1.91 -32.99 16.03
CA SER A 11 -1.05 -34.18 15.92
C SER A 11 -0.50 -34.53 17.29
N ILE A 12 -0.81 -35.73 17.78
CA ILE A 12 -0.30 -36.22 19.07
C ILE A 12 0.98 -37.05 18.93
N GLY A 13 1.54 -37.11 17.72
CA GLY A 13 2.72 -37.90 17.38
C GLY A 13 2.38 -39.19 16.64
N VAL A 14 3.34 -40.09 16.54
CA VAL A 14 3.18 -41.38 15.87
C VAL A 14 2.53 -42.40 16.79
N ASN A 15 1.59 -43.18 16.26
CA ASN A 15 1.03 -44.30 16.98
C ASN A 15 2.11 -45.38 17.14
N ARG A 16 2.26 -45.92 18.36
CA ARG A 16 3.27 -46.94 18.68
C ARG A 16 3.05 -48.25 17.93
N ASP A 17 1.81 -48.58 17.60
CA ASP A 17 1.46 -49.88 17.02
C ASP A 17 1.49 -49.85 15.48
N THR A 18 1.02 -48.75 14.87
CA THR A 18 0.91 -48.64 13.41
C THR A 18 1.99 -47.77 12.78
N GLY A 19 2.76 -47.02 13.57
CA GLY A 19 3.73 -46.03 13.08
C GLY A 19 3.10 -44.82 12.38
N ALA A 20 1.78 -44.81 12.18
CA ALA A 20 1.08 -43.74 11.49
C ALA A 20 0.91 -42.51 12.38
N PRO A 21 0.90 -41.28 11.82
CA PRO A 21 0.63 -40.07 12.58
C PRO A 21 -0.79 -40.12 13.14
N GLN A 22 -0.91 -39.94 14.45
CA GLN A 22 -2.18 -39.95 15.15
C GLN A 22 -2.61 -38.53 15.48
N TYR A 23 -3.88 -38.25 15.22
CA TYR A 23 -4.49 -36.95 15.47
C TYR A 23 -5.58 -37.06 16.54
N ARG A 24 -5.88 -35.94 17.19
CA ARG A 24 -7.03 -35.79 18.08
C ARG A 24 -7.76 -34.50 17.79
N MET A 25 -9.09 -34.55 17.91
CA MET A 25 -9.92 -33.36 17.99
C MET A 25 -9.79 -32.75 19.38
N ALA A 26 -9.47 -31.46 19.44
CA ALA A 26 -9.33 -30.72 20.68
C ALA A 26 -10.00 -29.34 20.57
N GLN A 27 -10.56 -28.85 21.67
CA GLN A 27 -11.22 -27.55 21.74
C GLN A 27 -10.21 -26.46 22.10
N ILE A 28 -10.16 -25.37 21.33
CA ILE A 28 -9.30 -24.22 21.63
C ILE A 28 -9.88 -23.43 22.81
N LYS A 29 -9.22 -23.47 23.97
CA LYS A 29 -9.61 -22.70 25.16
C LYS A 29 -9.05 -21.29 25.16
N GLY A 30 -7.88 -21.09 24.55
CA GLY A 30 -7.21 -19.80 24.52
C GLY A 30 -5.91 -19.84 23.70
N PHE A 31 -5.14 -18.77 23.81
CA PHE A 31 -3.84 -18.63 23.15
C PHE A 31 -2.81 -18.19 24.18
N THR A 32 -1.59 -18.69 24.03
CA THR A 32 -0.42 -18.32 24.83
C THR A 32 0.74 -17.99 23.90
N SER A 33 1.78 -17.34 24.43
CA SER A 33 3.02 -17.07 23.69
C SER A 33 4.10 -18.03 24.17
N GLY A 34 4.78 -18.67 23.22
CA GLY A 34 5.83 -19.65 23.47
C GLY A 34 7.07 -19.38 22.63
N LYS A 35 7.79 -20.44 22.30
CA LYS A 35 9.02 -20.34 21.49
C LYS A 35 8.67 -19.89 20.07
N PRO A 36 9.30 -18.86 19.51
CA PRO A 36 9.05 -18.45 18.13
C PRO A 36 9.36 -19.58 17.14
N TYR A 37 8.48 -19.78 16.17
CA TYR A 37 8.65 -20.76 15.09
C TYR A 37 8.15 -20.19 13.76
N GLN A 38 8.63 -20.77 12.67
CA GLN A 38 8.27 -20.39 11.31
C GLN A 38 7.17 -21.30 10.78
N MET A 39 6.19 -20.73 10.10
CA MET A 39 5.14 -21.44 9.37
C MET A 39 5.01 -20.87 7.97
N GLU A 40 4.39 -21.64 7.08
CA GLU A 40 4.06 -21.20 5.72
C GLU A 40 2.70 -20.50 5.73
N GLY A 41 2.61 -19.31 5.14
CA GLY A 41 1.34 -18.61 4.93
C GLY A 41 0.58 -19.19 3.74
N LEU A 42 -0.67 -18.76 3.55
CA LEU A 42 -1.50 -19.20 2.42
C LEU A 42 -0.86 -18.89 1.04
N ASN A 43 0.04 -17.90 1.01
CA ASN A 43 0.73 -17.45 -0.20
C ASN A 43 2.09 -18.13 -0.42
N GLY A 44 2.38 -19.21 0.33
CA GLY A 44 3.65 -19.93 0.28
C GLY A 44 4.83 -19.18 0.93
N LYS A 45 4.62 -17.94 1.38
CA LYS A 45 5.65 -17.13 2.05
C LYS A 45 5.80 -17.56 3.50
N PRO A 46 7.03 -17.75 4.00
CA PRO A 46 7.24 -18.07 5.41
C PRO A 46 6.92 -16.85 6.29
N PHE A 47 6.25 -17.10 7.41
CA PHE A 47 6.03 -16.11 8.46
C PHE A 47 6.37 -16.70 9.83
N VAL A 48 6.78 -15.82 10.74
CA VAL A 48 7.17 -16.19 12.10
C VAL A 48 6.01 -15.91 13.04
N THR A 49 5.74 -16.86 13.94
CA THR A 49 4.78 -16.68 15.02
C THR A 49 5.34 -17.24 16.33
N ASP A 50 4.98 -16.60 17.44
CA ASP A 50 5.22 -17.07 18.80
C ASP A 50 3.95 -17.60 19.46
N GLN A 51 2.85 -17.70 18.72
CA GLN A 51 1.54 -17.96 19.26
C GLN A 51 1.23 -19.47 19.31
N TYR A 52 0.79 -19.94 20.47
CA TYR A 52 0.42 -21.32 20.73
C TYR A 52 -1.08 -21.39 21.04
N ALA A 53 -1.74 -22.44 20.56
CA ALA A 53 -3.12 -22.73 20.90
C ALA A 53 -3.14 -23.55 22.20
N VAL A 54 -3.84 -23.04 23.22
CA VAL A 54 -4.18 -23.82 24.41
C VAL A 54 -5.40 -24.65 24.04
N VAL A 55 -5.19 -25.95 23.82
CA VAL A 55 -6.25 -26.87 23.43
C VAL A 55 -6.59 -27.84 24.55
N ALA A 56 -7.87 -28.19 24.63
CA ALA A 56 -8.42 -29.10 25.62
C ALA A 56 -8.99 -30.34 24.93
N HIS A 57 -8.64 -31.51 25.46
CA HIS A 57 -9.28 -32.78 25.11
C HIS A 57 -9.86 -33.37 26.40
N GLY A 58 -11.17 -33.20 26.60
CA GLY A 58 -11.78 -33.43 27.90
C GLY A 58 -11.32 -32.37 28.91
N LYS A 59 -10.85 -32.80 30.09
CA LYS A 59 -10.26 -31.96 31.15
C LYS A 59 -8.77 -31.70 30.95
N ALA A 60 -8.10 -32.46 30.10
CA ALA A 60 -6.68 -32.27 29.83
C ALA A 60 -6.46 -31.06 28.92
N GLU A 61 -5.75 -30.06 29.42
CA GLU A 61 -5.37 -28.86 28.66
C GLU A 61 -3.87 -28.87 28.39
N LYS A 62 -3.49 -28.57 27.15
CA LYS A 62 -2.08 -28.49 26.74
C LYS A 62 -1.88 -27.43 25.67
N GLU A 63 -0.71 -26.81 25.70
CA GLU A 63 -0.26 -25.84 24.71
C GLU A 63 0.31 -26.56 23.49
N TRP A 64 -0.18 -26.21 22.31
CA TRP A 64 0.28 -26.76 21.05
C TRP A 64 0.64 -25.63 20.07
N PRO A 65 1.80 -25.71 19.40
CA PRO A 65 2.11 -24.76 18.33
C PRO A 65 1.18 -25.04 17.14
N PHE A 66 0.79 -24.00 16.40
CA PHE A 66 -0.07 -24.14 15.23
C PHE A 66 0.51 -25.04 14.13
N ILE A 67 1.84 -25.19 14.05
CA ILE A 67 2.48 -26.12 13.11
C ILE A 67 2.11 -27.59 13.38
N ALA A 68 1.69 -27.91 14.60
CA ALA A 68 1.21 -29.25 14.97
C ALA A 68 -0.30 -29.43 14.71
N CYS A 69 -1.00 -28.39 14.27
CA CYS A 69 -2.39 -28.46 13.87
C CYS A 69 -2.47 -28.85 12.39
N SER A 70 -3.33 -29.82 12.07
CA SER A 70 -3.58 -30.27 10.71
C SER A 70 -4.74 -29.51 10.07
N ASP A 71 -4.61 -29.20 8.78
CA ASP A 71 -5.66 -28.57 7.97
C ASP A 71 -6.74 -29.54 7.46
N SER A 72 -6.50 -30.84 7.55
CA SER A 72 -7.45 -31.86 7.09
C SER A 72 -8.61 -32.10 8.07
N SER A 73 -9.78 -32.45 7.54
CA SER A 73 -11.02 -32.68 8.28
C SER A 73 -10.90 -33.72 9.40
N PHE A 74 -11.74 -33.59 10.43
CA PHE A 74 -11.84 -34.59 11.50
C PHE A 74 -12.33 -35.93 10.96
N THR A 75 -11.70 -37.01 11.43
CA THR A 75 -12.18 -38.37 11.14
C THR A 75 -13.23 -38.80 12.17
N GLU A 76 -14.11 -39.73 11.79
CA GLU A 76 -15.13 -40.26 12.70
C GLU A 76 -14.51 -40.87 13.96
N SER A 77 -13.42 -41.63 13.81
CA SER A 77 -12.70 -42.22 14.94
C SER A 77 -12.12 -41.19 15.93
N GLU A 78 -11.74 -40.00 15.45
CA GLU A 78 -11.27 -38.90 16.30
C GLU A 78 -12.42 -38.25 17.06
N PHE A 79 -13.57 -38.10 16.39
CA PHE A 79 -14.77 -37.53 17.00
C PHE A 79 -15.39 -38.47 18.04
N GLU A 80 -15.41 -39.77 17.78
CA GLU A 80 -15.85 -40.78 18.75
C GLU A 80 -14.97 -40.79 20.00
N ARG A 81 -13.64 -40.73 19.83
CA ARG A 81 -12.71 -40.58 20.97
C ARG A 81 -12.96 -39.30 21.75
N PHE A 82 -13.21 -38.19 21.05
CA PHE A 82 -13.54 -36.92 21.70
C PHE A 82 -14.85 -37.01 22.50
N LYS A 83 -15.90 -37.64 21.96
CA LYS A 83 -17.15 -37.91 22.69
C LYS A 83 -16.90 -38.76 23.94
N ALA A 84 -16.13 -39.83 23.82
CA ALA A 84 -15.81 -40.71 24.94
C ALA A 84 -15.05 -39.97 26.04
N ALA A 85 -14.09 -39.12 25.68
CA ALA A 85 -13.37 -38.27 26.63
C ALA A 85 -14.31 -37.28 27.34
N LEU A 86 -15.19 -36.61 26.61
CA LEU A 86 -16.19 -35.71 27.21
C LEU A 86 -17.16 -36.44 28.15
N ALA A 87 -17.62 -37.64 27.77
CA ALA A 87 -18.50 -38.45 28.61
C ALA A 87 -17.81 -38.88 29.91
N THR A 88 -16.53 -39.28 29.81
CA THR A 88 -15.70 -39.65 30.98
C THR A 88 -15.54 -38.46 31.93
N ASP A 89 -15.31 -37.27 31.39
CA ASP A 89 -15.10 -36.05 32.17
C ASP A 89 -16.42 -35.35 32.57
N SER A 90 -17.58 -35.96 32.30
CA SER A 90 -18.91 -35.39 32.55
C SER A 90 -19.11 -34.00 31.91
N LEU A 91 -18.45 -33.76 30.77
CA LEU A 91 -18.55 -32.53 29.99
C LEU A 91 -19.59 -32.67 28.89
N ARG A 92 -20.36 -31.61 28.67
CA ARG A 92 -21.42 -31.60 27.66
C ARG A 92 -20.85 -31.33 26.27
N LEU A 93 -21.35 -32.07 25.27
CA LEU A 93 -21.10 -31.74 23.88
C LEU A 93 -21.68 -30.35 23.50
N PRO A 94 -21.02 -29.62 22.58
CA PRO A 94 -21.54 -28.35 22.10
C PRO A 94 -22.89 -28.53 21.41
N SER A 95 -23.81 -27.58 21.62
CA SER A 95 -25.09 -27.58 20.91
C SER A 95 -24.90 -27.13 19.46
N LYS A 96 -25.78 -27.60 18.56
CA LYS A 96 -25.77 -27.17 17.15
C LYS A 96 -25.89 -25.64 17.03
N LYS A 97 -26.69 -25.00 17.89
CA LYS A 97 -26.85 -23.53 17.93
C LYS A 97 -25.53 -22.83 18.26
N ALA A 98 -24.75 -23.35 19.21
CA ALA A 98 -23.44 -22.79 19.55
C ALA A 98 -22.45 -22.93 18.39
N LEU A 99 -22.49 -24.05 17.66
CA LEU A 99 -21.63 -24.26 16.49
C LEU A 99 -21.98 -23.29 15.35
N VAL A 100 -23.28 -23.09 15.07
CA VAL A 100 -23.73 -22.13 14.04
C VAL A 100 -23.31 -20.71 14.40
N SER A 101 -23.53 -20.28 15.65
CA SER A 101 -23.08 -18.96 16.11
C SER A 101 -21.57 -18.76 15.97
N LYS A 102 -20.77 -19.82 16.20
CA LYS A 102 -19.32 -19.75 16.00
C LYS A 102 -18.93 -19.70 14.52
N LEU A 103 -19.70 -20.33 13.66
CA LEU A 103 -19.51 -20.27 12.22
C LEU A 103 -19.77 -18.83 11.71
N ASP A 104 -20.83 -18.19 12.21
CA ASP A 104 -21.12 -16.78 11.91
C ASP A 104 -20.00 -15.85 12.39
N ASP A 105 -19.45 -16.07 13.60
CA ASP A 105 -18.29 -15.32 14.11
C ASP A 105 -17.05 -15.45 13.19
N ILE A 106 -16.84 -16.63 12.58
CA ILE A 106 -15.73 -16.88 11.64
C ILE A 106 -16.00 -16.18 10.31
N HIS A 107 -17.22 -16.23 9.79
CA HIS A 107 -17.58 -15.52 8.57
C HIS A 107 -17.42 -14.01 8.73
N ALA A 108 -17.86 -13.46 9.85
CA ALA A 108 -17.67 -12.04 10.17
C ALA A 108 -16.18 -11.66 10.23
N LEU A 109 -15.32 -12.55 10.74
CA LEU A 109 -13.87 -12.32 10.74
C LEU A 109 -13.27 -12.37 9.33
N LEU A 110 -13.77 -13.24 8.45
CA LEU A 110 -13.31 -13.36 7.07
C LEU A 110 -13.73 -12.17 6.20
N GLU A 111 -14.86 -11.55 6.51
CA GLU A 111 -15.41 -10.39 5.80
C GLU A 111 -14.92 -9.05 6.35
N TYR A 112 -14.24 -9.07 7.51
CA TYR A 112 -13.70 -7.88 8.16
C TYR A 112 -12.79 -7.09 7.22
N GLN A 113 -13.11 -5.81 7.04
CA GLN A 113 -12.30 -4.87 6.27
C GLN A 113 -11.23 -4.28 7.18
N TRP A 114 -9.97 -4.44 6.78
CA TRP A 114 -8.84 -3.97 7.58
C TRP A 114 -8.77 -2.45 7.55
N THR A 115 -8.62 -1.84 8.73
CA THR A 115 -8.34 -0.41 8.84
C THR A 115 -6.83 -0.15 8.70
N ASP A 116 -6.45 1.07 8.32
CA ASP A 116 -5.04 1.46 8.24
C ASP A 116 -4.29 1.23 9.57
N GLU A 117 -4.97 1.46 10.69
CA GLU A 117 -4.42 1.22 12.03
C GLU A 117 -4.17 -0.27 12.28
N ASP A 118 -5.08 -1.15 11.84
CA ASP A 118 -4.90 -2.61 11.94
C ASP A 118 -3.71 -3.09 11.11
N ILE A 119 -3.53 -2.52 9.90
CA ILE A 119 -2.42 -2.85 9.01
C ILE A 119 -1.10 -2.44 9.67
N GLN A 120 -1.00 -1.23 10.21
CA GLN A 120 0.19 -0.78 10.93
C GLN A 120 0.49 -1.65 12.14
N ARG A 121 -0.53 -2.02 12.94
CA ARG A 121 -0.37 -2.97 14.05
C ARG A 121 0.16 -4.32 13.58
N LYS A 122 -0.35 -4.85 12.46
CA LYS A 122 0.10 -6.12 11.88
C LYS A 122 1.56 -6.05 11.45
N ILE A 123 1.95 -5.00 10.71
CA ILE A 123 3.34 -4.80 10.26
C ILE A 123 4.30 -4.71 11.45
N ASN A 124 3.97 -3.88 12.45
CA ASN A 124 4.80 -3.72 13.64
C ASN A 124 4.96 -5.04 14.41
N ARG A 125 3.86 -5.81 14.52
CA ARG A 125 3.89 -7.13 15.16
C ARG A 125 4.76 -8.12 14.39
N THR A 126 4.62 -8.18 13.06
CA THR A 126 5.42 -9.06 12.21
C THR A 126 6.91 -8.74 12.32
N ASN A 127 7.28 -7.45 12.24
CA ASN A 127 8.67 -7.01 12.39
C ASN A 127 9.24 -7.37 13.78
N ALA A 128 8.44 -7.18 14.84
CA ALA A 128 8.85 -7.55 16.19
C ALA A 128 9.06 -9.07 16.34
N LEU A 129 8.20 -9.89 15.73
CA LEU A 129 8.32 -11.35 15.76
C LEU A 129 9.53 -11.85 14.97
N GLN A 130 9.79 -11.28 13.79
CA GLN A 130 10.99 -11.57 13.01
C GLN A 130 12.27 -11.24 13.79
N ALA A 131 12.32 -10.08 14.45
CA ALA A 131 13.44 -9.71 15.30
C ALA A 131 13.63 -10.67 16.48
N LYS A 132 12.53 -11.07 17.16
CA LYS A 132 12.57 -12.07 18.23
C LYS A 132 13.08 -13.43 17.75
N PHE A 133 12.65 -13.87 16.57
CA PHE A 133 13.09 -15.15 15.99
C PHE A 133 14.56 -15.13 15.57
N ALA A 134 15.03 -14.02 14.97
CA ALA A 134 16.45 -13.84 14.68
C ALA A 134 17.30 -13.88 15.96
N ASN A 135 16.85 -13.23 17.03
CA ASN A 135 17.53 -13.27 18.33
C ASN A 135 17.53 -14.66 18.95
N TYR A 136 16.40 -15.37 18.90
CA TYR A 136 16.30 -16.75 19.37
C TYR A 136 17.21 -17.72 18.58
N GLY A 137 17.32 -17.52 17.26
CA GLY A 137 18.26 -18.25 16.42
C GLY A 137 19.71 -18.03 16.84
N ARG A 138 20.10 -16.77 17.10
CA ARG A 138 21.44 -16.42 17.61
C ARG A 138 21.72 -17.06 18.98
N GLU A 139 20.81 -16.91 19.94
CA GLU A 139 20.95 -17.49 21.28
C GLU A 139 21.13 -19.02 21.23
N LYS A 140 20.40 -19.70 20.35
CA LYS A 140 20.53 -21.15 20.15
C LYS A 140 21.92 -21.54 19.64
N ILE A 141 22.50 -20.75 18.74
CA ILE A 141 23.84 -20.99 18.19
C ILE A 141 24.91 -20.66 19.24
N GLU A 142 24.73 -19.60 20.02
CA GLU A 142 25.61 -19.27 21.15
C GLU A 142 25.63 -20.39 22.20
N LYS A 143 24.47 -20.95 22.55
CA LYS A 143 24.41 -22.10 23.45
C LYS A 143 25.10 -23.34 22.88
N ARG A 144 24.93 -23.60 21.58
CA ARG A 144 25.62 -24.70 20.88
C ARG A 144 27.14 -24.51 20.90
N ARG A 145 27.61 -23.27 20.76
CA ARG A 145 29.02 -22.88 20.86
C ARG A 145 29.56 -23.11 22.27
N GLU A 146 28.81 -22.73 23.30
CA GLU A 146 29.19 -22.95 24.70
C GLU A 146 29.29 -24.45 25.04
N GLU A 147 28.32 -25.25 24.62
CA GLU A 147 28.35 -26.71 24.79
C GLU A 147 29.52 -27.36 24.03
N ALA A 148 29.86 -26.86 22.84
CA ALA A 148 31.02 -27.29 22.07
C ALA A 148 32.35 -26.90 22.76
N ALA A 149 32.44 -25.67 23.26
CA ALA A 149 33.59 -25.18 24.00
C ALA A 149 33.81 -25.96 25.30
N SER A 150 32.73 -26.29 26.04
CA SER A 150 32.82 -27.12 27.26
C SER A 150 33.30 -28.56 26.98
N ARG A 151 33.11 -29.04 25.74
CA ARG A 151 33.59 -30.36 25.29
C ARG A 151 34.97 -30.31 24.62
N GLY A 152 35.54 -29.13 24.42
CA GLY A 152 36.83 -28.94 23.75
C GLY A 152 36.81 -29.21 22.24
N ASP A 153 35.64 -29.15 21.59
CA ASP A 153 35.51 -29.36 20.14
C ASP A 153 35.63 -28.03 19.39
N GLU A 154 36.88 -27.65 19.07
CA GLU A 154 37.20 -26.40 18.37
C GLU A 154 36.58 -26.33 16.96
N ALA A 155 36.35 -27.47 16.30
CA ALA A 155 35.79 -27.51 14.96
C ALA A 155 34.30 -27.11 14.95
N THR A 156 33.54 -27.49 15.98
CA THR A 156 32.13 -27.07 16.09
C THR A 156 31.99 -25.65 16.62
N VAL A 157 32.92 -25.15 17.43
CA VAL A 157 32.99 -23.72 17.81
C VAL A 157 33.21 -22.84 16.57
N ALA A 158 34.19 -23.17 15.72
CA ALA A 158 34.46 -22.41 14.49
C ALA A 158 33.25 -22.40 13.52
N LYS A 159 32.51 -23.52 13.44
CA LYS A 159 31.26 -23.58 12.66
C LYS A 159 30.17 -22.67 13.24
N CYS A 160 29.98 -22.67 14.56
CA CYS A 160 29.01 -21.80 15.22
C CYS A 160 29.37 -20.32 15.07
N ASP A 161 30.66 -19.97 15.13
CA ASP A 161 31.14 -18.60 14.93
C ASP A 161 30.90 -18.11 13.49
N ALA A 162 31.11 -18.99 12.50
CA ALA A 162 30.76 -18.71 11.11
C ALA A 162 29.25 -18.52 10.90
N GLU A 163 28.41 -19.36 11.53
CA GLU A 163 26.95 -19.23 11.50
C GLU A 163 26.47 -17.93 12.16
N LEU A 164 27.06 -17.52 13.30
CA LEU A 164 26.75 -16.24 13.96
C LEU A 164 27.16 -15.04 13.10
N ALA A 165 28.32 -15.10 12.45
CA ALA A 165 28.77 -14.06 11.53
C ALA A 165 27.82 -13.90 10.32
N ALA A 166 27.36 -15.02 9.75
CA ALA A 166 26.38 -15.01 8.66
C ALA A 166 25.01 -14.44 9.09
N LEU A 167 24.52 -14.78 10.29
CA LEU A 167 23.28 -14.22 10.83
C LEU A 167 23.41 -12.75 11.25
N GLY A 168 24.63 -12.30 11.59
CA GLY A 168 24.93 -10.90 11.89
C GLY A 168 24.93 -10.01 10.65
N SER A 169 25.58 -10.48 9.58
CA SER A 169 25.78 -9.72 8.34
C SER A 169 24.46 -9.44 7.60
N GLY A 170 23.53 -10.40 7.56
CA GLY A 170 22.25 -10.25 6.86
C GLY A 170 21.33 -9.14 7.39
N SER A 171 21.42 -8.79 8.69
CA SER A 171 20.55 -7.76 9.30
C SER A 171 21.18 -6.36 9.37
N GLY A 172 22.51 -6.30 9.51
CA GLY A 172 23.25 -5.04 9.65
C GLY A 172 23.64 -4.44 8.30
N ALA A 173 24.12 -5.27 7.37
CA ALA A 173 24.57 -4.81 6.05
C ALA A 173 23.39 -4.37 5.17
N ALA A 174 22.27 -5.10 5.20
CA ALA A 174 21.06 -4.73 4.46
C ALA A 174 20.44 -3.43 5.00
N LYS A 175 20.36 -3.25 6.32
CA LYS A 175 19.87 -1.98 6.92
C LYS A 175 20.82 -0.80 6.67
N ALA A 176 22.14 -1.03 6.71
CA ALA A 176 23.12 0.00 6.38
C ALA A 176 23.07 0.38 4.90
N ALA A 177 22.90 -0.60 4.00
CA ALA A 177 22.73 -0.38 2.56
C ALA A 177 21.40 0.32 2.25
N GLN A 178 20.29 -0.05 2.91
CA GLN A 178 18.97 0.60 2.78
C GLN A 178 19.02 2.04 3.31
N ALA A 179 19.71 2.29 4.43
CA ALA A 179 19.90 3.63 4.99
C ALA A 179 20.77 4.50 4.07
N ALA A 180 21.84 3.96 3.49
CA ALA A 180 22.68 4.63 2.52
C ALA A 180 21.92 4.92 1.20
N ALA A 181 21.11 3.98 0.72
CA ALA A 181 20.26 4.15 -0.47
C ALA A 181 19.15 5.19 -0.26
N ASN A 182 18.54 5.24 0.93
CA ASN A 182 17.54 6.25 1.28
C ASN A 182 18.16 7.64 1.47
N ALA A 183 19.36 7.73 2.03
CA ALA A 183 20.12 8.97 2.10
C ALA A 183 20.52 9.49 0.70
N ALA A 184 20.92 8.60 -0.21
CA ALA A 184 21.22 8.95 -1.61
C ALA A 184 19.97 9.44 -2.38
N LYS A 185 18.80 8.82 -2.17
CA LYS A 185 17.52 9.25 -2.77
C LYS A 185 17.04 10.61 -2.22
N GLN A 186 17.26 10.88 -0.93
CA GLN A 186 16.98 12.19 -0.32
C GLN A 186 17.88 13.29 -0.93
N ASN A 187 19.18 13.04 -1.06
CA ASN A 187 20.12 13.97 -1.71
C ASN A 187 19.78 14.23 -3.19
N GLY A 188 19.33 13.21 -3.93
CA GLY A 188 18.87 13.37 -5.31
C GLY A 188 17.62 14.27 -5.43
N LYS A 189 16.67 14.15 -4.50
CA LYS A 189 15.48 15.02 -4.45
C LYS A 189 15.83 16.47 -4.09
N LEU A 190 16.74 16.69 -3.14
CA LEU A 190 17.27 18.02 -2.79
C LEU A 190 17.96 18.69 -4.00
N ALA A 191 18.82 17.96 -4.73
CA ALA A 191 19.48 18.48 -5.93
C ALA A 191 18.49 18.80 -7.07
N GLN A 192 17.43 18.00 -7.24
CA GLN A 192 16.40 18.25 -8.23
C GLN A 192 15.51 19.45 -7.88
N GLN A 193 15.19 19.62 -6.59
CA GLN A 193 14.46 20.79 -6.09
C GLN A 193 15.28 22.08 -6.25
N GLU A 194 16.58 22.05 -5.97
CA GLU A 194 17.46 23.21 -6.13
C GLU A 194 17.59 23.64 -7.60
N ARG A 195 17.71 22.67 -8.51
CA ARG A 195 17.74 22.92 -9.97
C ARG A 195 16.42 23.53 -10.47
N LEU A 196 15.28 23.02 -10.02
CA LEU A 196 13.96 23.57 -10.36
C LEU A 196 13.75 24.96 -9.75
N ALA A 197 14.21 25.21 -8.53
CA ALA A 197 14.14 26.52 -7.89
C ALA A 197 15.03 27.57 -8.59
N ALA A 198 16.20 27.18 -9.10
CA ALA A 198 17.06 28.04 -9.91
C ALA A 198 16.41 28.37 -11.26
N LEU A 199 15.83 27.37 -11.93
CA LEU A 199 15.12 27.56 -13.21
C LEU A 199 13.89 28.48 -13.04
N ASN A 200 13.11 28.30 -11.98
CA ASN A 200 11.97 29.17 -11.67
C ASN A 200 12.40 30.60 -11.35
N ARG A 201 13.53 30.80 -10.66
CA ARG A 201 14.09 32.14 -10.43
C ARG A 201 14.53 32.82 -11.72
N ALA A 202 15.17 32.10 -12.63
CA ALA A 202 15.56 32.62 -13.94
C ALA A 202 14.32 32.99 -14.78
N ASN A 203 13.31 32.12 -14.81
CA ASN A 203 12.05 32.38 -15.51
C ASN A 203 11.29 33.60 -14.95
N ARG A 204 11.26 33.79 -13.62
CA ARG A 204 10.65 34.99 -13.02
C ARG A 204 11.39 36.27 -13.41
N LYS A 205 12.72 36.24 -13.48
CA LYS A 205 13.53 37.39 -13.92
C LYS A 205 13.28 37.70 -15.40
N ALA A 206 13.38 36.71 -16.28
CA ALA A 206 13.12 36.87 -17.70
C ALA A 206 11.71 37.43 -17.96
N ASN A 207 10.69 36.88 -17.29
CA ASN A 207 9.32 37.35 -17.42
C ASN A 207 9.16 38.80 -16.91
N SER A 208 9.84 39.19 -15.83
CA SER A 208 9.81 40.58 -15.34
C SER A 208 10.48 41.57 -16.29
N GLU A 209 11.55 41.15 -16.99
CA GLU A 209 12.26 41.96 -17.97
C GLU A 209 11.45 42.11 -19.26
N ASP A 210 10.80 41.04 -19.72
CA ASP A 210 9.91 41.06 -20.88
C ASP A 210 8.69 41.95 -20.64
N VAL A 211 8.06 41.86 -19.46
CA VAL A 211 6.96 42.77 -19.08
C VAL A 211 7.43 44.22 -19.06
N ARG A 212 8.62 44.51 -18.49
CA ARG A 212 9.17 45.87 -18.47
C ARG A 212 9.45 46.39 -19.88
N LYS A 213 9.95 45.53 -20.77
CA LYS A 213 10.22 45.87 -22.17
C LYS A 213 8.93 46.10 -22.96
N ALA A 214 7.90 45.28 -22.75
CA ALA A 214 6.58 45.46 -23.35
C ALA A 214 5.94 46.78 -22.91
N GLN A 215 5.98 47.10 -21.62
CA GLN A 215 5.46 48.37 -21.09
C GLN A 215 6.20 49.59 -21.66
N LEU A 216 7.52 49.50 -21.87
CA LEU A 216 8.29 50.56 -22.51
C LEU A 216 7.95 50.71 -24.01
N ALA A 217 7.69 49.59 -24.71
CA ALA A 217 7.26 49.61 -26.09
C ALA A 217 5.86 50.22 -26.25
N GLU A 218 4.90 49.84 -25.39
CA GLU A 218 3.56 50.44 -25.37
C GLU A 218 3.62 51.95 -25.09
N LYS A 219 4.42 52.38 -24.11
CA LYS A 219 4.61 53.82 -23.84
C LYS A 219 5.19 54.57 -25.03
N ARG A 220 6.14 53.97 -25.77
CA ARG A 220 6.71 54.58 -26.98
C ARG A 220 5.70 54.66 -28.13
N ILE A 221 4.90 53.62 -28.33
CA ILE A 221 3.83 53.62 -29.34
C ILE A 221 2.80 54.71 -29.00
N LEU A 222 2.41 54.82 -27.73
CA LEU A 222 1.47 55.83 -27.27
C LEU A 222 2.03 57.26 -27.41
N GLN A 223 3.31 57.47 -27.11
CA GLN A 223 3.97 58.76 -27.31
C GLN A 223 4.02 59.15 -28.79
N LYS A 224 4.43 58.23 -29.67
CA LYS A 224 4.43 58.48 -31.12
C LYS A 224 3.03 58.77 -31.66
N ALA A 225 2.03 58.00 -31.25
CA ALA A 225 0.64 58.24 -31.64
C ALA A 225 0.13 59.61 -31.16
N ARG A 226 0.54 60.06 -29.96
CA ARG A 226 0.20 61.39 -29.45
C ARG A 226 0.91 62.51 -30.21
N GLU A 227 2.18 62.31 -30.57
CA GLU A 227 2.95 63.27 -31.38
C GLU A 227 2.39 63.37 -32.81
N GLU A 228 2.05 62.25 -33.43
CA GLU A 228 1.42 62.20 -34.76
C GLU A 228 0.01 62.82 -34.73
N ALA A 229 -0.79 62.56 -33.69
CA ALA A 229 -2.09 63.21 -33.51
C ALA A 229 -1.95 64.73 -33.30
N ALA A 230 -0.94 65.18 -32.54
CA ALA A 230 -0.65 66.60 -32.36
C ALA A 230 -0.15 67.26 -33.66
N ALA A 231 0.67 66.56 -34.45
CA ALA A 231 1.13 67.03 -35.76
C ALA A 231 -0.01 67.08 -36.77
N LYS A 232 -0.91 66.08 -36.78
CA LYS A 232 -2.12 66.06 -37.59
C LYS A 232 -3.08 67.19 -37.19
N ALA A 233 -3.30 67.40 -35.90
CA ALA A 233 -4.12 68.52 -35.40
C ALA A 233 -3.53 69.89 -35.76
N ARG A 234 -2.19 70.04 -35.76
CA ARG A 234 -1.54 71.28 -36.25
C ARG A 234 -1.73 71.48 -37.75
N ARG A 235 -1.57 70.42 -38.56
CA ARG A 235 -1.81 70.46 -40.01
C ARG A 235 -3.29 70.73 -40.34
N GLU A 236 -4.22 70.12 -39.61
CA GLU A 236 -5.65 70.37 -39.77
C GLU A 236 -6.04 71.77 -39.30
N ALA A 237 -5.40 72.32 -38.27
CA ALA A 237 -5.59 73.71 -37.86
C ALA A 237 -5.03 74.70 -38.91
N GLU A 238 -3.88 74.42 -39.53
CA GLU A 238 -3.35 75.21 -40.66
C GLU A 238 -4.24 75.10 -41.90
N ALA A 239 -4.69 73.89 -42.25
CA ALA A 239 -5.60 73.65 -43.37
C ALA A 239 -7.01 74.22 -43.14
N ALA A 240 -7.50 74.24 -41.89
CA ALA A 240 -8.75 74.92 -41.52
C ALA A 240 -8.60 76.44 -41.61
N LYS A 241 -7.42 76.99 -41.26
CA LYS A 241 -7.09 78.40 -41.49
C LYS A 241 -7.05 78.75 -42.97
N GLU A 242 -6.56 77.83 -43.80
CA GLU A 242 -6.52 77.96 -45.26
C GLU A 242 -7.92 77.83 -45.88
N LYS A 243 -8.75 76.89 -45.39
CA LYS A 243 -10.16 76.74 -45.80
C LYS A 243 -11.08 77.87 -45.34
N LEU A 244 -10.78 78.54 -44.22
CA LEU A 244 -11.54 79.72 -43.78
C LEU A 244 -11.34 80.94 -44.70
N LEU A 245 -10.34 80.89 -45.59
CA LEU A 245 -10.15 81.88 -46.67
C LEU A 245 -10.86 81.52 -47.98
N ALA A 246 -11.51 80.35 -48.07
CA ALA A 246 -12.32 79.95 -49.21
C ALA A 246 -13.82 80.12 -48.87
N VAL A 247 -14.43 81.14 -49.47
CA VAL A 247 -15.84 81.53 -49.29
C VAL A 247 -16.80 80.40 -49.73
N PRO A 248 -17.86 80.08 -48.96
CA PRO A 248 -18.75 78.95 -49.20
C PRO A 248 -19.94 79.32 -50.10
N ASP A 249 -20.44 78.36 -50.89
CA ASP A 249 -21.75 78.49 -51.54
C ASP A 249 -22.42 77.12 -51.75
N ASP A 250 -23.75 77.17 -51.69
CA ASP A 250 -24.78 76.13 -51.85
C ASP A 250 -24.94 75.06 -50.74
N LEU A 251 -25.90 75.16 -49.80
CA LEU A 251 -27.33 75.52 -49.84
C LEU A 251 -28.22 74.36 -50.35
N PHE A 252 -29.13 73.96 -49.46
CA PHE A 252 -30.23 72.99 -49.60
C PHE A 252 -29.90 71.50 -49.56
N GLY A 253 -29.82 71.00 -48.32
CA GLY A 253 -30.20 69.63 -48.00
C GLY A 253 -31.72 69.52 -47.84
N ASP A 254 -32.30 68.47 -48.44
CA ASP A 254 -33.57 67.88 -48.05
C ASP A 254 -33.67 66.43 -48.56
N ALA A 255 -34.40 65.63 -47.78
CA ALA A 255 -35.11 64.41 -48.14
C ALA A 255 -34.34 63.12 -48.52
N SER A 256 -34.16 62.31 -47.46
CA SER A 256 -34.65 60.92 -47.36
C SER A 256 -33.93 59.75 -48.04
N ASP A 257 -33.95 58.65 -47.28
CA ASP A 257 -33.95 57.24 -47.70
C ASP A 257 -32.59 56.52 -47.78
N ILE A 258 -32.34 55.60 -46.85
CA ILE A 258 -32.41 54.15 -47.12
C ILE A 258 -32.08 53.35 -45.85
N SER A 259 -33.06 52.52 -45.52
CA SER A 259 -33.15 51.49 -44.48
C SER A 259 -32.02 50.44 -44.46
N ARG A 260 -31.71 49.88 -43.28
CA ARG A 260 -31.92 48.44 -42.91
C ARG A 260 -31.00 47.96 -41.77
N THR A 261 -31.67 47.51 -40.70
CA THR A 261 -31.24 46.46 -39.78
C THR A 261 -31.10 45.10 -40.47
N GLY A 262 -30.18 44.25 -39.99
CA GLY A 262 -30.25 42.79 -40.17
C GLY A 262 -28.92 42.06 -40.38
N THR A 263 -28.52 41.27 -39.37
CA THR A 263 -27.53 40.17 -39.43
C THR A 263 -27.96 39.07 -40.42
N PRO A 264 -27.02 38.24 -40.91
CA PRO A 264 -27.34 36.85 -41.23
C PRO A 264 -26.47 35.84 -40.48
N ALA A 265 -27.10 34.70 -40.18
CA ALA A 265 -26.52 33.46 -39.68
C ALA A 265 -26.44 32.42 -40.82
N ASN A 266 -25.87 31.24 -40.49
CA ASN A 266 -26.00 29.92 -41.14
C ASN A 266 -24.78 29.45 -41.99
N GLY A 267 -24.23 28.23 -41.86
CA GLY A 267 -24.62 27.10 -41.02
C GLY A 267 -23.79 25.81 -41.21
N THR A 268 -23.93 24.92 -40.22
CA THR A 268 -24.00 23.44 -40.27
C THR A 268 -22.79 22.53 -40.57
N GLY A 269 -22.63 21.50 -39.73
CA GLY A 269 -21.89 20.27 -40.08
C GLY A 269 -21.45 19.33 -38.94
N THR A 270 -22.39 18.80 -38.15
CA THR A 270 -22.53 17.39 -37.69
C THR A 270 -21.38 16.56 -37.04
N SER A 271 -21.71 15.94 -35.88
CA SER A 271 -21.45 14.56 -35.39
C SER A 271 -20.00 14.04 -35.19
N THR A 272 -19.58 13.47 -34.06
CA THR A 272 -20.04 12.22 -33.39
C THR A 272 -19.32 12.02 -32.04
N PRO A 273 -19.81 11.13 -31.15
CA PRO A 273 -19.40 11.01 -29.75
C PRO A 273 -18.27 9.97 -29.53
N ILE A 274 -17.34 10.23 -28.62
CA ILE A 274 -16.41 9.19 -28.14
C ILE A 274 -17.02 8.49 -26.94
N ASN A 275 -17.66 7.37 -27.28
CA ASN A 275 -18.00 6.26 -26.41
C ASN A 275 -16.70 5.50 -26.08
N ASP A 276 -16.27 5.50 -24.83
CA ASP A 276 -15.29 4.51 -24.37
C ASP A 276 -15.94 3.61 -23.33
N LYS A 277 -16.32 2.43 -23.80
CA LYS A 277 -16.89 1.37 -22.97
C LYS A 277 -16.44 0.01 -23.49
N LEU A 278 -15.92 -0.74 -22.52
CA LEU A 278 -15.73 -2.17 -22.44
C LEU A 278 -14.41 -2.75 -22.98
N LYS A 279 -13.54 -3.11 -22.02
CA LYS A 279 -13.22 -4.54 -21.87
C LYS A 279 -13.89 -5.11 -20.62
N LYS A 280 -15.10 -5.60 -20.85
CA LYS A 280 -15.79 -6.60 -20.03
C LYS A 280 -15.17 -7.95 -20.37
N THR A 281 -14.23 -8.40 -19.55
CA THR A 281 -13.82 -9.80 -19.53
C THR A 281 -14.91 -10.60 -18.80
N THR A 282 -15.66 -11.35 -19.60
CA THR A 282 -16.27 -12.67 -19.30
C THR A 282 -16.39 -13.09 -17.84
N LEU A 283 -17.63 -13.11 -17.35
CA LEU A 283 -18.06 -13.85 -16.18
C LEU A 283 -17.95 -15.36 -16.50
N GLY A 284 -17.03 -16.06 -15.84
CA GLY A 284 -16.76 -17.48 -16.08
C GLY A 284 -15.56 -17.96 -15.26
N GLY A 285 -15.67 -17.86 -13.94
CA GLY A 285 -14.66 -18.32 -13.00
C GLY A 285 -14.69 -17.44 -11.75
N PHE A 286 -15.32 -17.93 -10.68
CA PHE A 286 -15.17 -17.36 -9.34
C PHE A 286 -13.71 -17.53 -8.89
N LYS A 287 -12.83 -16.63 -9.34
CA LYS A 287 -11.61 -16.35 -8.60
C LYS A 287 -12.01 -15.44 -7.46
N LYS A 288 -11.95 -15.97 -6.23
CA LYS A 288 -12.08 -15.18 -4.99
C LYS A 288 -11.25 -13.92 -5.16
N LYS A 289 -11.82 -12.74 -4.84
CA LYS A 289 -11.03 -11.51 -4.76
C LYS A 289 -9.82 -11.81 -3.86
N PRO A 290 -8.58 -11.45 -4.26
CA PRO A 290 -7.43 -11.58 -3.36
C PRO A 290 -7.79 -10.84 -2.08
N LYS A 291 -7.66 -11.52 -0.94
CA LYS A 291 -7.96 -10.89 0.33
C LYS A 291 -6.91 -9.82 0.58
N ASP A 292 -7.20 -8.85 1.45
CA ASP A 292 -6.20 -7.85 1.85
C ASP A 292 -4.93 -8.51 2.41
N GLU A 293 -5.01 -9.74 2.92
CA GLU A 293 -3.84 -10.55 3.29
C GLU A 293 -2.96 -10.95 2.10
N ASP A 294 -3.56 -11.25 0.95
CA ASP A 294 -2.85 -11.52 -0.29
C ASP A 294 -2.27 -10.23 -0.84
N ILE A 295 -3.01 -9.12 -0.79
CA ILE A 295 -2.50 -7.82 -1.21
C ILE A 295 -1.36 -7.34 -0.30
N ILE A 296 -1.44 -7.53 1.02
CA ILE A 296 -0.35 -7.18 1.95
C ILE A 296 0.85 -8.12 1.79
N ALA A 297 0.63 -9.39 1.45
CA ALA A 297 1.70 -10.33 1.16
C ALA A 297 2.34 -10.11 -0.23
N ASP A 298 1.58 -9.63 -1.21
CA ASP A 298 1.98 -9.38 -2.59
C ASP A 298 2.48 -7.94 -2.81
N MET A 299 2.18 -7.03 -1.87
CA MET A 299 2.93 -5.80 -1.69
C MET A 299 4.36 -6.17 -1.33
N ASP A 300 5.21 -6.14 -2.35
CA ASP A 300 6.65 -6.24 -2.26
C ASP A 300 7.18 -5.18 -1.28
N LEU A 301 7.27 -5.57 -0.01
CA LEU A 301 7.90 -4.82 1.06
C LEU A 301 9.44 -4.90 0.94
N GLY A 302 10.02 -5.23 -0.22
CA GLY A 302 11.47 -5.16 -0.45
C GLY A 302 12.29 -5.90 0.61
N ILE A 303 11.74 -7.00 1.14
CA ILE A 303 12.46 -7.91 2.02
C ILE A 303 12.90 -9.05 1.11
N ASP A 304 14.07 -8.85 0.49
CA ASP A 304 14.80 -9.93 -0.17
C ASP A 304 15.06 -11.02 0.88
N ILE A 305 14.41 -12.16 0.69
CA ILE A 305 14.72 -13.40 1.39
C ILE A 305 15.69 -14.14 0.47
N ASP A 306 16.98 -13.84 0.61
CA ASP A 306 18.02 -14.76 0.16
C ASP A 306 18.20 -15.82 1.26
N ILE A 307 17.90 -17.07 0.90
CA ILE A 307 18.23 -18.27 1.68
C ILE A 307 19.72 -18.55 1.56
#